data_AF-A0A0W7X650-F1
#
_entry.id   AF-A0A0W7X650-F1
#
_cell.length_a   1.000
_cell.length_b   1.000
_cell.length_c   1.000
_cell.angle_alpha   90.00
_cell.angle_beta   90.00
_cell.angle_gamma   90.00
#
_symmetry.space_group_name_H-M   'P 1'
#
loop_
_entity.id
_entity.type
_entity.pdbx_description
1 polymer ?
#
loop_
_entity_poly.entity_id
_entity_poly.type
_entity_poly.pdbx_seq_one_letter_code
_entity_poly.pdbx_strand_id
1 'polypeptide(L)'
;MGVRWMGLTGGTRTITTTSLLTLTVGLLIGTHGMIKGDTPRSLAGVLGVGIALTAITLITIRRWICDTTAQTQELTEARQGYEAELRANLAARASIEAEYARFTRDMAAARAQMAATLEAERQAMQAGVEKERLQLQQSAFLTGVQMERSGALKPGAVPRSNLIKFPKQHQETAPEREASREHGVVGP
;
A
#
# COMPACT_ATOMS: atom_id res chain seq x y z
N MET A 1 16.58 40.64 -2.07
CA MET A 1 15.41 41.07 -2.87
C MET A 1 15.87 41.30 -4.30
N GLY A 2 15.80 40.27 -5.15
CA GLY A 2 16.12 40.41 -6.56
C GLY A 2 14.99 41.14 -7.26
N VAL A 3 15.30 42.26 -7.94
CA VAL A 3 14.37 42.92 -8.86
C VAL A 3 14.11 41.94 -10.00
N ARG A 4 13.03 41.16 -9.89
CA ARG A 4 12.63 40.15 -10.86
C ARG A 4 12.11 40.90 -12.10
N TRP A 5 12.89 40.85 -13.18
CA TRP A 5 12.64 41.60 -14.40
C TRP A 5 11.23 41.35 -14.95
N MET A 6 10.62 42.46 -15.38
CA MET A 6 9.23 42.60 -15.74
C MET A 6 8.90 41.84 -17.03
N GLY A 7 8.07 40.81 -16.94
CA GLY A 7 7.37 40.23 -18.09
C GLY A 7 6.28 41.15 -18.61
N LEU A 8 6.67 42.28 -19.23
CA LEU A 8 5.71 43.13 -19.94
C LEU A 8 5.21 42.37 -21.19
N THR A 9 3.90 42.24 -21.36
CA THR A 9 3.29 41.77 -22.62
C THR A 9 3.65 42.71 -23.76
N GLY A 10 3.69 42.24 -25.01
CA GLY A 10 4.12 43.05 -26.16
C GLY A 10 3.44 44.42 -26.24
N GLY A 11 2.13 44.49 -25.97
CA GLY A 11 1.36 45.74 -25.93
C GLY A 11 1.62 46.63 -24.71
N THR A 12 1.99 46.08 -23.54
CA THR A 12 2.34 46.93 -22.39
C THR A 12 3.75 47.51 -22.54
N ARG A 13 4.69 46.76 -23.18
CA ARG A 13 6.03 47.28 -23.52
C ARG A 13 5.94 48.51 -24.42
N THR A 14 5.15 48.45 -25.48
CA THR A 14 4.98 49.56 -26.43
C THR A 14 4.35 50.76 -25.75
N ILE A 15 3.33 50.57 -24.90
CA ILE A 15 2.70 51.70 -24.20
C ILE A 15 3.67 52.29 -23.17
N THR A 16 4.40 51.49 -22.40
CA THR A 16 5.38 52.02 -21.44
C THR A 16 6.54 52.77 -22.10
N THR A 17 7.02 52.29 -23.24
CA THR A 17 8.13 52.93 -23.97
C THR A 17 7.67 54.23 -24.62
N THR A 18 6.50 54.23 -25.26
CA THR A 18 5.89 55.44 -25.82
C THR A 18 5.57 56.47 -24.74
N SER A 19 5.05 56.05 -23.57
CA SER A 19 4.78 56.96 -22.45
C SER A 19 6.06 57.57 -21.85
N LEU A 20 7.15 56.80 -21.80
CA LEU A 20 8.44 57.32 -21.33
C LEU A 20 9.01 58.35 -22.31
N LEU A 21 8.88 58.08 -23.61
CA LEU A 21 9.27 59.01 -24.66
C LEU A 21 8.42 60.28 -24.65
N THR A 22 7.11 60.20 -24.48
CA THR A 22 6.26 61.39 -24.37
C THR A 22 6.54 62.18 -23.10
N LEU A 23 6.89 61.52 -21.99
CA LEU A 23 7.30 62.20 -20.77
C LEU A 23 8.60 62.99 -21.00
N THR A 24 9.64 62.39 -21.58
CA THR A 24 10.92 63.07 -21.83
C THR A 24 10.78 64.20 -22.85
N VAL A 25 10.02 63.99 -23.92
CA VAL A 25 9.73 65.01 -24.94
C VAL A 25 8.90 66.15 -24.37
N GLY A 26 7.86 65.85 -23.58
CA GLY A 26 7.04 66.87 -22.91
C GLY A 26 7.83 67.73 -21.94
N LEU A 27 8.77 67.13 -21.19
CA LEU A 27 9.64 67.84 -20.26
C LEU A 27 10.64 68.75 -20.99
N LEU A 28 11.20 68.30 -22.11
CA LEU A 28 12.07 69.10 -22.97
C LEU A 28 11.32 70.27 -23.63
N ILE A 29 10.12 70.04 -24.16
CA ILE A 29 9.30 71.10 -24.78
C ILE A 29 8.86 72.12 -23.72
N GLY A 30 8.46 71.66 -22.54
CA GLY A 30 8.03 72.51 -21.43
C GLY A 30 9.15 73.43 -20.95
N THR A 31 10.33 72.85 -20.66
CA THR A 31 11.52 73.60 -20.21
C THR A 31 12.02 74.57 -21.28
N HIS A 32 12.06 74.14 -22.54
CA HIS A 32 12.44 75.01 -23.66
C HIS A 32 11.44 76.16 -23.86
N GLY A 33 10.13 75.92 -23.68
CA GLY A 33 9.09 76.96 -23.69
C GLY A 33 9.27 77.99 -22.57
N MET A 34 9.62 77.53 -21.36
CA MET A 34 9.89 78.42 -20.22
C MET A 34 11.12 79.30 -20.45
N ILE A 35 12.20 78.74 -21.01
CA ILE A 35 13.44 79.49 -21.29
C ILE A 35 13.21 80.57 -22.36
N LYS A 36 12.36 80.31 -23.35
CA LYS A 36 12.07 81.25 -24.46
C LYS A 36 10.88 82.20 -24.21
N GLY A 37 10.22 82.11 -23.05
CA GLY A 37 9.04 82.92 -22.74
C GLY A 37 7.80 82.59 -23.58
N ASP A 38 7.75 81.39 -24.16
CA ASP A 38 6.69 80.94 -25.08
C ASP A 38 5.64 80.12 -24.30
N THR A 39 4.64 80.83 -23.77
CA THR A 39 3.57 80.29 -22.92
C THR A 39 2.81 79.10 -23.52
N PRO A 40 2.40 79.07 -24.81
CA PRO A 40 1.69 77.92 -25.36
C PRO A 40 2.56 76.65 -25.43
N ARG A 41 3.87 76.78 -25.66
CA ARG A 41 4.79 75.62 -25.66
C ARG A 41 5.02 75.08 -24.26
N SER A 42 5.15 75.95 -23.27
CA SER A 42 5.25 75.53 -21.87
C SER A 42 4.00 74.76 -21.42
N LEU A 43 2.81 75.28 -21.74
CA LEU A 43 1.54 74.64 -21.41
C LEU A 43 1.39 73.25 -22.08
N ALA A 44 1.72 73.15 -23.37
CA ALA A 44 1.66 71.88 -24.10
C ALA A 44 2.61 70.82 -23.51
N GLY A 45 3.81 71.23 -23.08
CA GLY A 45 4.78 70.35 -22.42
C GLY A 45 4.24 69.79 -21.10
N VAL A 46 3.67 70.65 -20.24
CA VAL A 46 3.09 70.24 -18.94
C VAL A 46 1.91 69.30 -19.12
N LEU A 47 1.01 69.57 -20.07
CA LEU A 47 -0.12 68.68 -20.38
C LEU A 47 0.36 67.32 -20.91
N GLY A 48 1.39 67.31 -21.77
CA GLY A 48 1.99 66.07 -22.28
C GLY A 48 2.59 65.20 -21.17
N VAL A 49 3.29 65.82 -20.21
CA VAL A 49 3.85 65.12 -19.03
C VAL A 49 2.73 64.54 -18.16
N GLY A 50 1.64 65.29 -17.94
CA GLY A 50 0.50 64.82 -17.17
C GLY A 50 -0.18 63.58 -17.79
N ILE A 51 -0.37 63.57 -19.11
CA ILE A 51 -0.94 62.43 -19.83
C ILE A 51 0.00 61.22 -19.79
N ALA A 52 1.31 61.44 -19.97
CA ALA A 52 2.29 60.36 -19.88
C ALA A 52 2.32 59.72 -18.50
N LEU A 53 2.30 60.54 -17.45
CA LEU A 53 2.35 60.07 -16.07
C LEU A 53 1.08 59.30 -15.69
N THR A 54 -0.10 59.81 -16.06
CA THR A 54 -1.37 59.11 -15.84
C THR A 54 -1.42 57.76 -16.57
N ALA A 55 -0.92 57.68 -17.80
CA ALA A 55 -0.82 56.42 -18.54
C ALA A 55 0.09 55.40 -17.81
N ILE A 56 1.28 55.83 -17.35
CA ILE A 56 2.20 54.98 -16.58
C ILE A 56 1.56 54.49 -15.29
N THR A 57 0.88 55.38 -14.55
CA THR A 57 0.19 55.02 -13.31
C THR A 57 -0.89 53.98 -13.54
N LEU A 58 -1.75 54.16 -14.56
CA LEU A 58 -2.82 53.21 -14.89
C LEU A 58 -2.28 51.83 -15.29
N ILE A 59 -1.19 51.78 -16.06
CA ILE A 59 -0.55 50.50 -16.43
C ILE A 59 0.01 49.81 -15.20
N THR A 60 0.61 50.57 -14.28
CA THR A 60 1.20 50.03 -13.06
C THR A 60 0.12 49.46 -12.14
N ILE A 61 -0.99 50.20 -11.94
CA ILE A 61 -2.14 49.73 -11.15
C ILE A 61 -2.76 48.49 -11.78
N ARG A 62 -3.04 48.51 -13.09
CA ARG A 62 -3.61 47.36 -13.80
C ARG A 62 -2.73 46.14 -13.65
N ARG A 63 -1.40 46.30 -13.75
CA ARG A 63 -0.48 45.20 -13.53
C ARG A 63 -0.51 44.72 -12.09
N TRP A 64 -0.48 45.61 -11.11
CA TRP A 64 -0.51 45.20 -9.71
C TRP A 64 -1.77 44.40 -9.36
N ILE A 65 -2.92 44.74 -9.95
CA ILE A 65 -4.19 44.02 -9.77
C ILE A 65 -4.23 42.70 -10.55
N CYS A 66 -3.74 42.69 -11.78
CA CYS A 66 -3.90 41.53 -12.68
C CYS A 66 -2.71 40.57 -12.72
N ASP A 67 -1.56 40.93 -12.13
CA ASP A 67 -0.36 40.09 -12.13
C ASP A 67 -0.47 39.03 -11.03
N THR A 68 -1.22 37.97 -11.31
CA THR A 68 -1.38 36.79 -10.46
C THR A 68 -0.33 35.71 -10.77
N THR A 69 0.67 36.01 -11.61
CA THR A 69 1.62 35.01 -12.12
C THR A 69 2.38 34.31 -11.00
N ALA A 70 2.84 35.04 -9.99
CA ALA A 70 3.50 34.48 -8.82
C ALA A 70 2.58 33.53 -8.03
N GLN A 71 1.32 33.92 -7.81
CA GLN A 71 0.33 33.10 -7.11
C GLN A 71 0.00 31.83 -7.91
N THR A 72 -0.13 31.94 -9.24
CA THR A 72 -0.37 30.77 -10.09
C THR A 72 0.83 29.81 -10.11
N GLN A 73 2.06 30.34 -10.08
CA GLN A 73 3.27 29.53 -10.00
C GLN A 73 3.35 28.81 -8.66
N GLU A 74 3.14 29.51 -7.55
CA GLU A 74 3.12 28.94 -6.20
C GLU A 74 2.06 27.84 -6.06
N LEU A 75 0.84 28.07 -6.59
CA LEU A 75 -0.21 27.05 -6.62
C LEU A 75 0.16 25.84 -7.48
N THR A 76 0.85 26.07 -8.60
CA THR A 76 1.31 25.00 -9.50
C THR A 76 2.40 24.15 -8.83
N GLU A 77 3.37 24.79 -8.18
CA GLU A 77 4.43 24.12 -7.42
C GLU A 77 3.86 23.32 -6.25
N ALA A 78 2.93 23.91 -5.48
CA ALA A 78 2.25 23.23 -4.38
C ALA A 78 1.46 22.00 -4.89
N ARG A 79 0.75 22.13 -6.01
CA ARG A 79 0.03 21.02 -6.64
C ARG A 79 0.96 19.91 -7.11
N GLN A 80 2.07 20.26 -7.74
CA GLN A 80 3.06 19.28 -8.19
C GLN A 80 3.70 18.55 -7.01
N GLY A 81 3.99 19.25 -5.91
CA GLY A 81 4.47 18.64 -4.67
C GLY A 81 3.47 17.63 -4.10
N TYR A 82 2.21 18.02 -3.98
CA TYR A 82 1.14 17.13 -3.51
C TYR A 82 0.95 15.90 -4.41
N GLU A 83 0.94 16.10 -5.74
CA GLU A 83 0.81 14.99 -6.69
C GLU A 83 2.02 14.03 -6.61
N ALA A 84 3.22 14.54 -6.37
CA ALA A 84 4.42 13.72 -6.18
C ALA A 84 4.33 12.88 -4.90
N GLU A 85 3.92 13.47 -3.78
CA GLU A 85 3.70 12.76 -2.52
C GLU A 85 2.61 11.69 -2.64
N LEU A 86 1.50 12.00 -3.32
CA LEU A 86 0.44 11.04 -3.57
C LEU A 86 0.94 9.85 -4.39
N ARG A 87 1.70 10.10 -5.46
CA ARG A 87 2.29 9.04 -6.29
C ARG A 87 3.27 8.18 -5.48
N ALA A 88 4.11 8.78 -4.64
CA ALA A 88 5.03 8.05 -3.79
C ALA A 88 4.30 7.13 -2.79
N ASN A 89 3.22 7.64 -2.16
CA ASN A 89 2.40 6.84 -1.25
C ASN A 89 1.68 5.69 -1.97
N LEU A 90 1.13 5.93 -3.17
CA LEU A 90 0.49 4.88 -3.97
C LEU A 90 1.49 3.80 -4.39
N ALA A 91 2.69 4.20 -4.81
CA ALA A 91 3.76 3.26 -5.16
C ALA A 91 4.16 2.40 -3.95
N ALA A 92 4.32 3.00 -2.77
CA ALA A 92 4.64 2.29 -1.53
C ALA A 92 3.53 1.29 -1.12
N ARG A 93 2.25 1.68 -1.27
CA ARG A 93 1.12 0.76 -1.01
C ARG A 93 1.12 -0.39 -2.00
N ALA A 94 1.31 -0.12 -3.28
CA ALA A 94 1.37 -1.14 -4.32
C ALA A 94 2.53 -2.13 -4.08
N SER A 95 3.70 -1.67 -3.62
CA SER A 95 4.80 -2.57 -3.29
C SER A 95 4.49 -3.47 -2.10
N ILE A 96 3.85 -2.94 -1.06
CA ILE A 96 3.44 -3.75 0.11
C ILE A 96 2.42 -4.82 -0.31
N GLU A 97 1.45 -4.45 -1.13
CA GLU A 97 0.44 -5.38 -1.63
C GLU A 97 1.06 -6.48 -2.50
N ALA A 98 2.02 -6.14 -3.35
CA ALA A 98 2.76 -7.11 -4.16
C ALA A 98 3.55 -8.12 -3.29
N GLU A 99 4.23 -7.65 -2.25
CA GLU A 99 4.96 -8.52 -1.31
C GLU A 99 4.00 -9.42 -0.51
N TYR A 100 2.86 -8.87 -0.07
CA TYR A 100 1.83 -9.67 0.60
C TYR A 100 1.25 -10.75 -0.32
N ALA A 101 0.95 -10.41 -1.57
CA ALA A 101 0.48 -11.35 -2.58
C ALA A 101 1.53 -12.42 -2.92
N ARG A 102 2.82 -12.09 -2.83
CA ARG A 102 3.91 -13.07 -2.97
C ARG A 102 3.97 -14.00 -1.77
N PHE A 103 4.00 -13.45 -0.55
CA PHE A 103 4.07 -14.22 0.68
C PHE A 103 2.90 -15.21 0.82
N THR A 104 1.68 -14.77 0.49
CA THR A 104 0.49 -15.64 0.53
C THR A 104 0.58 -16.79 -0.45
N ARG A 105 1.08 -16.56 -1.67
CA ARG A 105 1.34 -17.62 -2.66
C ARG A 105 2.42 -18.59 -2.19
N ASP A 106 3.52 -18.07 -1.66
CA ASP A 106 4.63 -18.90 -1.15
C ASP A 106 4.18 -19.76 0.04
N MET A 107 3.37 -19.20 0.95
CA MET A 107 2.77 -19.95 2.06
C MET A 107 1.78 -21.03 1.59
N ALA A 108 0.96 -20.73 0.58
CA ALA A 108 0.05 -21.71 0.01
C ALA A 108 0.83 -22.86 -0.66
N ALA A 109 1.89 -22.56 -1.40
CA ALA A 109 2.77 -23.55 -2.01
C ALA A 109 3.47 -24.41 -0.95
N ALA A 110 4.01 -23.80 0.10
CA ALA A 110 4.65 -24.52 1.20
C ALA A 110 3.67 -25.46 1.92
N ARG A 111 2.44 -25.01 2.19
CA ARG A 111 1.39 -25.85 2.78
C ARG A 111 1.03 -27.02 1.88
N ALA A 112 0.89 -26.79 0.58
CA ALA A 112 0.59 -27.85 -0.38
C ALA A 112 1.71 -28.89 -0.44
N GLN A 113 2.96 -28.45 -0.43
CA GLN A 113 4.12 -29.33 -0.40
C GLN A 113 4.17 -30.15 0.91
N MET A 114 3.97 -29.51 2.06
CA MET A 114 3.92 -30.21 3.35
C MET A 114 2.77 -31.22 3.42
N ALA A 115 1.60 -30.88 2.89
CA ALA A 115 0.48 -31.82 2.82
C ALA A 115 0.84 -33.05 1.97
N ALA A 116 1.43 -32.83 0.80
CA ALA A 116 1.87 -33.92 -0.08
C ALA A 116 2.94 -34.81 0.57
N THR A 117 3.91 -34.23 1.29
CA THR A 117 4.92 -35.02 2.01
C THR A 117 4.30 -35.83 3.14
N LEU A 118 3.38 -35.25 3.91
CA LEU A 118 2.70 -35.95 5.00
C LEU A 118 1.80 -37.09 4.47
N GLU A 119 1.15 -36.89 3.32
CA GLU A 119 0.38 -37.95 2.66
C GLU A 119 1.28 -39.09 2.20
N ALA A 120 2.43 -38.78 1.58
CA ALA A 120 3.41 -39.78 1.18
C ALA A 120 3.98 -40.55 2.39
N GLU A 121 4.31 -39.86 3.48
CA GLU A 121 4.78 -40.48 4.72
C GLU A 121 3.71 -41.39 5.35
N ARG A 122 2.45 -40.97 5.36
CA ARG A 122 1.33 -41.80 5.84
C ARG A 122 1.16 -43.06 5.01
N GLN A 123 1.21 -42.96 3.70
CA GLN A 123 1.13 -44.12 2.80
C GLN A 123 2.30 -45.08 3.02
N ALA A 124 3.53 -44.54 3.16
CA ALA A 124 4.71 -45.34 3.45
C ALA A 124 4.60 -46.07 4.82
N MET A 125 4.11 -45.38 5.85
CA MET A 125 3.87 -45.99 7.17
C MET A 125 2.81 -47.10 7.10
N GLN A 126 1.70 -46.87 6.41
CA GLN A 126 0.65 -47.88 6.24
C GLN A 126 1.19 -49.13 5.53
N ALA A 127 1.95 -48.95 4.45
CA ALA A 127 2.60 -50.06 3.75
C ALA A 127 3.62 -50.81 4.63
N GLY A 128 4.32 -50.11 5.52
CA GLY A 128 5.21 -50.71 6.53
C GLY A 128 4.43 -51.57 7.52
N VAL A 129 3.35 -51.05 8.10
CA VAL A 129 2.48 -51.77 9.03
C VAL A 129 1.84 -53.00 8.39
N GLU A 130 1.40 -52.90 7.13
CA GLU A 130 0.86 -54.04 6.41
C GLU A 130 1.90 -55.15 6.20
N LYS A 131 3.14 -54.78 5.83
CA LYS A 131 4.25 -55.75 5.74
C LYS A 131 4.53 -56.42 7.08
N GLU A 132 4.59 -55.67 8.16
CA GLU A 132 4.79 -56.22 9.51
C GLU A 132 3.66 -57.17 9.91
N ARG A 133 2.40 -56.80 9.63
CA ARG A 133 1.24 -57.69 9.87
C ARG A 133 1.35 -59.00 9.11
N LEU A 134 1.73 -58.96 7.83
CA LEU A 134 1.90 -60.16 7.00
C LEU A 134 3.04 -61.04 7.53
N GLN A 135 4.18 -60.43 7.92
CA GLN A 135 5.29 -61.16 8.53
C GLN A 135 4.89 -61.81 9.85
N LEU A 136 4.11 -61.11 10.68
CA LEU A 136 3.65 -61.62 11.97
C LEU A 136 2.61 -62.75 11.80
N GLN A 137 1.74 -62.65 10.80
CA GLN A 137 0.82 -63.75 10.44
C GLN A 137 1.58 -64.98 9.93
N GLN A 138 2.59 -64.77 9.09
CA GLN A 138 3.43 -65.86 8.59
C GLN A 138 4.21 -66.54 9.74
N SER A 139 4.82 -65.77 10.65
CA SER A 139 5.55 -66.32 11.78
C SER A 139 4.63 -67.02 12.77
N ALA A 140 3.44 -66.48 13.04
CA ALA A 140 2.42 -67.12 13.87
C ALA A 140 1.92 -68.43 13.24
N PHE A 141 1.69 -68.46 11.93
CA PHE A 141 1.30 -69.67 11.21
C PHE A 141 2.38 -70.75 11.29
N LEU A 142 3.64 -70.40 11.00
CA LEU A 142 4.77 -71.33 11.11
C LEU A 142 4.94 -71.86 12.53
N THR A 143 4.78 -71.00 13.54
CA THR A 143 4.82 -71.38 14.96
C THR A 143 3.67 -72.32 15.31
N GLY A 144 2.45 -72.04 14.85
CA GLY A 144 1.27 -72.91 15.02
C GLY A 144 1.48 -74.29 14.40
N VAL A 145 2.01 -74.35 13.18
CA VAL A 145 2.36 -75.62 12.51
C VAL A 145 3.43 -76.39 13.29
N GLN A 146 4.43 -75.70 13.85
CA GLN A 146 5.43 -76.34 14.71
C GLN A 146 4.83 -76.86 16.03
N MET A 147 3.90 -76.12 16.64
CA MET A 147 3.18 -76.53 17.85
C MET A 147 2.24 -77.73 17.59
N GLU A 148 1.64 -77.80 16.41
CA GLU A 148 0.83 -78.95 15.99
C GLU A 148 1.70 -80.19 15.79
N ARG A 149 2.81 -80.02 15.06
CA ARG A 149 3.78 -81.10 14.79
C ARG A 149 4.46 -81.62 16.05
N SER A 150 4.70 -80.77 17.04
CA SER A 150 5.22 -81.17 18.36
C SER A 150 4.16 -81.78 19.28
N GLY A 151 2.89 -81.78 18.87
CA GLY A 151 1.77 -82.35 19.63
C GLY A 151 1.31 -81.48 20.81
N ALA A 152 1.82 -80.24 20.94
CA ALA A 152 1.46 -79.30 22.00
C ALA A 152 0.01 -78.78 21.87
N LEU A 153 -0.58 -78.85 20.68
CA LEU A 153 -1.96 -78.44 20.39
C LEU A 153 -3.01 -79.56 20.50
N LYS A 154 -2.66 -80.77 20.96
CA LYS A 154 -3.64 -81.85 21.13
C LYS A 154 -4.70 -81.47 22.18
N PRO A 155 -6.02 -81.49 21.85
CA PRO A 155 -7.07 -81.33 22.85
C PRO A 155 -7.13 -82.59 23.70
N GLY A 156 -6.32 -82.62 24.76
CA GLY A 156 -6.11 -83.85 25.53
C GLY A 156 -5.37 -83.63 26.85
N ALA A 157 -5.61 -82.50 27.51
CA ALA A 157 -5.58 -82.31 28.97
C ALA A 157 -5.66 -80.81 29.25
N VAL A 158 -6.88 -80.31 29.45
CA VAL A 158 -7.04 -79.09 30.27
C VAL A 158 -6.92 -79.57 31.71
N PRO A 159 -5.80 -79.36 32.44
CA PRO A 159 -5.92 -79.34 33.88
C PRO A 159 -6.87 -78.20 34.19
N ARG A 160 -8.01 -78.50 34.83
CA ARG A 160 -8.83 -77.51 35.51
C ARG A 160 -8.00 -76.90 36.65
N SER A 161 -7.01 -76.08 36.33
CA SER A 161 -6.21 -75.37 37.34
C SER A 161 -6.75 -73.95 37.47
N ASN A 162 -7.48 -73.75 38.56
CA ASN A 162 -7.92 -72.48 39.13
C ASN A 162 -8.26 -71.35 38.15
N LEU A 163 -9.55 -71.28 37.81
CA LEU A 163 -10.21 -70.02 37.50
C LEU A 163 -9.88 -69.01 38.61
N ILE A 164 -9.06 -68.01 38.29
CA ILE A 164 -8.96 -66.81 39.12
C ILE A 164 -10.36 -66.20 39.13
N LYS A 165 -11.04 -66.25 40.29
CA LYS A 165 -12.32 -65.58 40.48
C LYS A 165 -12.06 -64.08 40.39
N PHE A 166 -12.55 -63.46 39.33
CA PHE A 166 -12.67 -62.00 39.29
C PHE A 166 -13.58 -61.56 40.44
N PRO A 167 -13.20 -60.56 41.24
CA PRO A 167 -14.07 -60.04 42.28
C PRO A 167 -15.34 -59.50 41.63
N LYS A 168 -16.50 -59.92 42.15
CA LYS A 168 -17.80 -59.36 41.78
C LYS A 168 -17.76 -57.88 42.14
N GLN A 169 -17.52 -57.01 41.15
CA GLN A 169 -17.89 -55.61 41.26
C GLN A 169 -19.42 -55.58 41.32
N HIS A 170 -19.92 -55.07 42.43
CA HIS A 170 -21.33 -54.77 42.64
C HIS A 170 -21.88 -54.04 41.42
N GLN A 171 -22.83 -54.67 40.73
CA GLN A 171 -23.82 -53.95 39.93
C GLN A 171 -24.73 -53.23 40.92
N GLU A 172 -24.48 -51.95 41.12
CA GLU A 172 -25.53 -51.00 41.45
C GLU A 172 -25.61 -50.00 40.29
N THR A 173 -26.66 -50.21 39.49
CA THR A 173 -27.48 -49.18 38.84
C THR A 173 -26.76 -48.08 38.04
N ALA A 174 -26.88 -48.19 36.72
CA ALA A 174 -26.96 -47.00 35.86
C ALA A 174 -28.06 -46.05 36.37
N PRO A 175 -27.91 -44.74 36.13
CA PRO A 175 -28.71 -44.17 35.05
C PRO A 175 -27.96 -43.14 34.18
N GLU A 176 -28.36 -43.13 32.91
CA GLU A 176 -28.63 -41.99 32.02
C GLU A 176 -27.82 -40.68 32.11
N ARG A 177 -27.57 -40.13 30.91
CA ARG A 177 -27.25 -38.72 30.56
C ARG A 177 -25.81 -38.31 30.90
N GLU A 178 -25.02 -37.69 30.03
CA GLU A 178 -25.30 -36.70 28.99
C GLU A 178 -24.22 -36.74 27.89
N ALA A 179 -24.66 -36.69 26.65
CA ALA A 179 -23.87 -36.15 25.56
C ALA A 179 -23.91 -34.61 25.66
N SER A 180 -22.82 -33.98 26.11
CA SER A 180 -22.54 -32.58 25.82
C SER A 180 -21.09 -32.23 26.14
N ARG A 181 -20.25 -32.19 25.11
CA ARG A 181 -19.03 -31.37 25.09
C ARG A 181 -18.89 -30.76 23.70
N GLU A 182 -19.72 -29.75 23.46
CA GLU A 182 -19.39 -28.70 22.51
C GLU A 182 -18.06 -28.07 22.94
N HIS A 183 -17.03 -28.25 22.12
CA HIS A 183 -15.91 -27.32 22.09
C HIS A 183 -16.38 -26.08 21.32
N GLY A 184 -16.98 -25.15 22.06
CA GLY A 184 -17.25 -23.79 21.59
C GLY A 184 -15.93 -23.10 21.25
N VAL A 185 -15.78 -22.83 19.95
CA VAL A 185 -14.73 -22.01 19.35
C VAL A 185 -14.87 -20.57 19.82
N VAL A 186 -13.72 -19.95 20.08
CA VAL A 186 -13.53 -18.54 20.44
C VAL A 186 -13.74 -17.65 19.21
N GLY A 187 -14.56 -16.60 19.35
CA GLY A 187 -14.50 -15.36 18.56
C GLY A 187 -15.82 -14.95 17.90
N PRO A 188 -16.09 -13.64 17.67
CA PRO A 188 -15.16 -12.49 17.77
C PRO A 188 -15.12 -11.78 19.14
#